data_AF-A0A445JGX6-F1
#
_entry.id   AF-A0A445JGX6-F1
#
_cell.length_a   1.000
_cell.length_b   1.000
_cell.length_c   1.000
_cell.angle_alpha   90.00
_cell.angle_beta   90.00
_cell.angle_gamma   90.00
#
_symmetry.space_group_name_H-M   'P 1'
#
loop_
_entity.id
_entity.type
_entity.pdbx_description
1 polymer ?
#
loop_
_entity_poly.entity_id
_entity_poly.type
_entity_poly.pdbx_seq_one_letter_code
_entity_poly.pdbx_strand_id
1 'polypeptide(L)'
;MGIPGVFYIQNFMHVEFYLTYLPSEILGPLVEYREEELNTLRGDGTEERQEHYRIYDYDVYNDLGDPDTNDRLGRPVLGGSDTLPYPRRCRTGRKPSKKDPKSESRSNFVYIPRDESFGHLKLSDFLVYT
;
A
#
# COMPACT_ATOMS: atom_id res chain seq x y z
N MET A 1 -32.54 33.65 4.44
CA MET A 1 -33.02 32.38 3.86
C MET A 1 -31.77 31.56 3.52
N GLY A 2 -31.26 30.78 4.48
CA GLY A 2 -30.06 29.94 4.29
C GLY A 2 -30.40 28.71 3.46
N ILE A 3 -29.45 28.24 2.66
CA ILE A 3 -29.59 27.06 1.81
C ILE A 3 -29.77 25.83 2.73
N PRO A 4 -30.87 25.06 2.63
CA PRO A 4 -31.04 23.87 3.45
C PRO A 4 -29.97 22.84 3.05
N GLY A 5 -29.10 22.46 4.00
CA GLY A 5 -28.10 21.40 3.83
C GLY A 5 -26.65 21.80 4.09
N VAL A 6 -26.34 23.08 4.31
CA VAL A 6 -24.97 23.51 4.65
C VAL A 6 -24.80 23.53 6.17
N PHE A 7 -24.08 22.53 6.70
CA PHE A 7 -23.62 22.54 8.09
C PHE A 7 -22.42 23.47 8.21
N TYR A 8 -22.59 24.61 8.87
CA TYR A 8 -21.46 25.48 9.25
C TYR A 8 -20.86 24.95 10.56
N ILE A 9 -19.65 24.40 10.49
CA ILE A 9 -18.82 24.17 11.69
C ILE A 9 -18.04 25.46 11.92
N GLN A 10 -18.45 26.24 12.92
CA GLN A 10 -17.75 27.48 13.26
C GLN A 10 -16.53 27.15 14.11
N ASN A 11 -15.37 27.00 13.46
CA ASN A 11 -14.10 26.80 14.12
C ASN A 11 -13.64 28.10 14.80
N PHE A 12 -13.90 28.21 16.11
CA PHE A 12 -13.44 29.33 16.95
C PHE A 12 -12.07 29.11 17.60
N MET A 13 -11.37 28.02 17.28
CA MET A 13 -10.06 27.70 17.85
C MET A 13 -9.10 27.26 16.74
N HIS A 14 -7.94 27.93 16.66
CA HIS A 14 -6.79 27.58 15.80
C HIS A 14 -6.02 26.38 16.39
N VAL A 15 -6.75 25.34 16.81
CA VAL A 15 -6.18 24.10 17.33
C VAL A 15 -6.78 22.99 16.49
N GLU A 16 -5.93 22.20 15.85
CA GLU A 16 -6.38 21.07 15.02
C GLU A 16 -7.30 20.16 15.85
N PHE A 17 -8.57 20.12 15.48
CA PHE A 17 -9.57 19.29 16.14
C PHE A 17 -9.53 17.90 15.51
N TYR A 18 -8.92 16.96 16.21
CA TYR A 18 -8.91 15.55 15.82
C TYR A 18 -10.16 14.87 16.34
N LEU A 19 -10.94 14.33 15.41
CA LEU A 19 -12.20 13.69 15.69
C LEU A 19 -12.04 12.18 15.49
N THR A 20 -12.03 11.44 16.60
CA THR A 20 -11.84 9.99 16.61
C THR A 20 -13.15 9.28 16.93
N TYR A 21 -13.49 8.27 16.13
CA TYR A 21 -14.73 7.51 16.26
C TYR A 21 -14.48 6.02 16.07
N LEU A 22 -15.17 5.20 16.86
CA LEU A 22 -15.38 3.80 16.48
C LEU A 22 -16.31 3.72 15.26
N PRO A 23 -16.25 2.65 14.45
CA PRO A 23 -17.16 2.48 13.31
C PRO A 23 -18.65 2.60 13.69
N SER A 24 -19.03 2.20 14.90
CA SER A 24 -20.40 2.29 15.43
C SER A 24 -20.85 3.71 15.83
N GLU A 25 -19.91 4.66 15.96
CA GLU A 25 -20.15 6.01 16.47
C GLU A 25 -20.08 7.08 15.37
N ILE A 26 -19.77 6.67 14.13
CA ILE A 26 -19.65 7.58 13.01
C ILE A 26 -21.01 8.20 12.67
N LEU A 27 -20.98 9.51 12.42
CA LEU A 27 -22.14 10.24 11.92
C LEU A 27 -22.61 9.63 10.60
N GLY A 28 -23.90 9.30 10.50
CA GLY A 28 -24.49 8.60 9.35
C GLY A 28 -24.00 9.06 7.96
N PRO A 29 -23.93 10.37 7.66
CA PRO A 29 -23.46 10.85 6.36
C PRO A 29 -21.98 10.55 6.03
N LEU A 30 -21.14 10.28 7.04
CA LEU A 30 -19.71 10.01 6.86
C LEU A 30 -19.40 8.50 6.76
N VAL A 31 -20.37 7.62 7.01
CA VAL A 31 -20.18 6.17 6.96
C VAL A 31 -19.78 5.73 5.56
N GLU A 32 -20.51 6.19 4.54
CA GLU A 32 -20.27 5.84 3.13
C GLU A 32 -18.88 6.30 2.68
N TYR A 33 -18.51 7.55 2.92
CA TYR A 33 -17.18 8.07 2.56
C TYR A 33 -16.04 7.31 3.24
N ARG A 34 -16.24 6.86 4.48
CA ARG A 34 -15.24 6.02 5.16
C ARG A 34 -15.09 4.66 4.47
N GLU A 35 -16.19 4.02 4.11
CA GLU A 35 -16.18 2.73 3.42
C GLU A 35 -15.55 2.84 2.03
N GLU A 36 -15.87 3.91 1.29
CA GLU A 36 -15.25 4.22 0.00
C GLU A 36 -13.73 4.41 0.10
N GLU A 37 -13.25 5.16 1.09
CA GLU A 37 -11.80 5.33 1.30
C GLU A 37 -11.14 3.99 1.67
N LEU A 38 -11.76 3.18 2.53
CA LEU A 38 -11.24 1.84 2.86
C LEU A 38 -11.17 0.91 1.63
N ASN A 39 -12.16 0.97 0.75
CA ASN A 39 -12.16 0.20 -0.49
C ASN A 39 -11.08 0.71 -1.46
N THR A 40 -10.90 2.02 -1.56
CA THR A 40 -9.83 2.64 -2.35
C THR A 40 -8.45 2.23 -1.85
N LEU A 41 -8.24 2.19 -0.53
CA LEU A 41 -6.98 1.77 0.09
C LEU A 41 -6.70 0.27 -0.07
N ARG A 42 -7.71 -0.58 -0.20
CA ARG A 42 -7.53 -2.03 -0.48
C ARG A 42 -7.24 -2.28 -1.96
N GLY A 43 -7.85 -1.47 -2.83
CA GLY A 43 -7.82 -1.68 -4.27
C GLY A 43 -8.54 -2.96 -4.69
N ASP A 44 -8.28 -3.39 -5.92
CA ASP A 44 -8.95 -4.48 -6.62
C ASP A 44 -8.14 -5.78 -6.71
N GLY A 45 -6.90 -5.78 -6.20
CA GLY A 45 -5.98 -6.91 -6.28
C GLY A 45 -5.37 -7.14 -7.67
N THR A 46 -5.52 -6.20 -8.60
CA THR A 46 -4.99 -6.34 -9.96
C THR A 46 -3.92 -5.29 -10.28
N GLU A 47 -3.33 -5.38 -11.48
CA GLU A 47 -2.35 -4.44 -12.05
C GLU A 47 -1.02 -4.28 -11.27
N GLU A 48 -0.09 -3.55 -11.90
CA GLU A 48 1.22 -3.17 -11.36
C GLU A 48 1.12 -1.84 -10.61
N ARG A 49 1.65 -1.79 -9.39
CA ARG A 49 1.51 -0.63 -8.50
C ARG A 49 2.43 0.52 -8.91
N GLN A 50 1.87 1.73 -8.91
CA GLN A 50 2.56 2.97 -9.28
C GLN A 50 3.00 3.78 -8.06
N GLU A 51 4.01 4.64 -8.21
CA GLU A 51 4.59 5.42 -7.10
C GLU A 51 3.56 6.23 -6.29
N HIS A 52 2.54 6.78 -6.94
CA HIS A 52 1.53 7.63 -6.30
C HIS A 52 0.36 6.84 -5.67
N TYR A 53 0.33 5.52 -5.80
CA TYR A 53 -0.75 4.71 -5.24
C TYR A 53 -0.61 4.53 -3.72
N ARG A 54 -1.75 4.51 -3.04
CA ARG A 54 -1.90 4.30 -1.59
C ARG A 54 -2.54 2.94 -1.28
N ILE A 55 -2.32 1.94 -2.15
CA ILE A 55 -3.04 0.67 -2.11
C ILE A 55 -2.25 -0.36 -1.29
N TYR A 56 -2.89 -0.88 -0.25
CA TYR A 56 -2.37 -1.89 0.67
C TYR A 56 -2.96 -3.25 0.32
N ASP A 57 -2.10 -4.17 -0.10
CA ASP A 57 -2.49 -5.50 -0.51
C ASP A 57 -1.34 -6.49 -0.27
N TYR A 58 -1.64 -7.78 -0.31
CA TYR A 58 -0.73 -8.84 0.12
C TYR A 58 -0.25 -9.70 -1.03
N ASP A 59 1.01 -10.13 -0.94
CA ASP A 59 1.58 -11.14 -1.82
C ASP A 59 2.63 -11.98 -1.07
N VAL A 60 3.07 -13.07 -1.68
CA VAL A 60 4.14 -13.95 -1.18
C VAL A 60 5.52 -13.41 -1.54
N TYR A 61 6.57 -13.98 -0.95
CA TYR A 61 7.94 -13.65 -1.33
C TYR A 61 8.36 -14.49 -2.54
N ASN A 62 7.90 -14.07 -3.72
CA ASN A 62 8.27 -14.62 -5.03
C ASN A 62 9.14 -13.64 -5.85
N ASP A 63 9.61 -12.57 -5.24
CA ASP A 63 10.33 -11.45 -5.89
C ASP A 63 11.80 -11.32 -5.46
N LEU A 64 12.29 -12.30 -4.68
CA LEU A 64 13.66 -12.36 -4.18
C LEU A 64 14.66 -12.91 -5.21
N GLY A 65 14.19 -13.75 -6.13
CA GLY A 65 15.01 -14.38 -7.16
C GLY A 65 15.19 -13.51 -8.41
N ASP A 66 16.17 -13.88 -9.23
CA ASP A 66 16.33 -13.31 -10.59
C ASP A 66 16.66 -14.41 -11.62
N PRO A 67 15.69 -15.30 -11.90
CA PRO A 67 15.91 -16.42 -12.82
C PRO A 67 16.15 -15.96 -14.27
N ASP A 68 15.57 -14.83 -14.69
CA ASP A 68 15.75 -14.30 -16.05
C ASP A 68 17.21 -13.98 -16.37
N THR A 69 17.93 -13.37 -15.43
CA THR A 69 19.37 -13.08 -15.59
C THR A 69 20.22 -14.34 -15.51
N ASN A 70 20.02 -15.18 -14.50
CA ASN A 70 20.80 -16.40 -14.31
C ASN A 70 19.99 -17.44 -13.51
N ASP A 71 19.93 -18.68 -14.00
CA ASP A 71 19.15 -19.75 -13.38
C ASP A 71 19.60 -20.04 -11.93
N ARG A 72 20.88 -19.80 -11.60
CA ARG A 72 21.42 -19.93 -10.22
C ARG A 72 20.90 -18.86 -9.26
N LEU A 73 20.38 -17.75 -9.78
CA LEU A 73 19.74 -16.69 -9.00
C LEU A 73 18.25 -16.95 -8.78
N GLY A 74 17.70 -18.05 -9.32
CA GLY A 74 16.38 -18.54 -8.95
C GLY A 74 16.28 -18.82 -7.45
N ARG A 75 15.16 -18.46 -6.84
CA ARG A 75 14.86 -18.69 -5.42
C ARG A 75 13.48 -19.33 -5.30
N PRO A 76 13.25 -20.22 -4.33
CA PRO A 76 11.93 -20.74 -4.07
C PRO A 76 11.01 -19.63 -3.56
N VAL A 77 9.72 -19.73 -3.89
CA VAL A 77 8.68 -18.85 -3.34
C VAL A 77 8.48 -19.16 -1.85
N LEU A 78 8.47 -18.12 -1.01
CA LEU A 78 8.21 -18.24 0.43
C LEU A 78 6.81 -17.73 0.78
N GLY A 79 6.02 -18.56 1.46
CA GLY A 79 4.63 -18.31 1.81
C GLY A 79 3.64 -18.93 0.83
N GLY A 80 2.43 -19.24 1.32
CA GLY A 80 1.35 -19.82 0.50
C GLY A 80 1.44 -21.34 0.33
N SER A 81 2.46 -21.97 0.91
CA SER A 81 2.66 -23.42 0.96
C SER A 81 2.95 -23.85 2.39
N ASP A 82 2.51 -25.05 2.77
CA ASP A 82 2.86 -25.69 4.04
C ASP A 82 4.34 -26.07 4.12
N THR A 83 5.01 -26.24 2.97
CA THR A 83 6.43 -26.61 2.91
C THR A 83 7.38 -25.46 3.25
N LEU A 84 6.99 -24.22 2.91
CA LEU A 84 7.76 -23.00 3.15
C LEU A 84 6.80 -21.89 3.64
N PRO A 85 6.25 -22.02 4.86
CA PRO A 85 5.37 -21.01 5.41
C PRO A 85 6.16 -19.73 5.68
N TYR A 86 5.58 -18.59 5.33
CA TYR A 86 6.20 -17.29 5.53
C TYR A 86 5.15 -16.18 5.61
N PRO A 87 5.40 -15.10 6.37
CA PRO A 87 4.57 -13.90 6.36
C PRO A 87 4.34 -13.37 4.93
N ARG A 88 3.22 -12.69 4.73
CA ARG A 88 2.95 -11.96 3.49
C ARG A 88 3.69 -10.63 3.49
N ARG A 89 3.94 -10.10 2.29
CA ARG A 89 4.53 -8.79 2.05
C ARG A 89 3.58 -7.89 1.25
N CYS A 90 3.93 -6.62 1.10
CA CYS A 90 3.18 -5.68 0.28
C CYS A 90 3.21 -6.10 -1.19
N ARG A 91 2.04 -6.24 -1.82
CA ARG A 91 1.91 -6.56 -3.25
C ARG A 91 2.42 -5.41 -4.10
N THR A 92 3.30 -5.74 -5.05
CA THR A 92 3.88 -4.81 -6.04
C THR A 92 3.25 -4.99 -7.42
N GLY A 93 2.81 -6.21 -7.75
CA GLY A 93 2.04 -6.49 -8.97
C GLY A 93 2.83 -6.40 -10.27
N ARG A 94 4.17 -6.43 -10.23
CA ARG A 94 5.00 -6.44 -11.44
C ARG A 94 4.73 -7.73 -12.21
N LYS A 95 5.04 -7.70 -13.49
CA LYS A 95 4.85 -8.85 -14.38
C LYS A 95 5.68 -10.05 -13.90
N PRO A 96 5.22 -11.29 -14.15
CA PRO A 96 6.01 -12.48 -13.90
C PRO A 96 7.33 -12.48 -14.68
N SER A 97 8.32 -13.21 -14.16
CA SER A 97 9.56 -13.51 -14.86
C SER A 97 9.29 -14.34 -16.13
N LYS A 98 10.13 -14.16 -17.16
CA LYS A 98 9.97 -14.88 -18.44
C LYS A 98 10.31 -16.37 -18.30
N LYS A 99 11.31 -16.71 -17.49
CA LYS A 99 11.73 -18.10 -17.27
C LYS A 99 10.91 -18.82 -16.20
N ASP A 100 10.45 -18.12 -15.17
CA ASP A 100 9.61 -18.69 -14.11
C ASP A 100 8.36 -17.85 -13.87
N PRO A 101 7.19 -18.26 -14.38
CA PRO A 101 5.92 -17.55 -14.18
C PRO A 101 5.46 -17.43 -12.72
N LYS A 102 6.04 -18.20 -11.79
CA LYS A 102 5.72 -18.10 -10.35
C LYS A 102 6.53 -17.01 -9.65
N SER A 103 7.66 -16.61 -10.24
CA SER A 103 8.51 -15.54 -9.73
C SER A 103 8.12 -14.20 -10.33
N GLU A 104 8.10 -13.16 -9.51
CA GLU A 104 7.87 -11.79 -9.98
C GLU A 104 9.15 -11.21 -10.60
N SER A 105 9.03 -10.39 -11.64
CA SER A 105 10.19 -9.81 -12.32
C SER A 105 10.90 -8.74 -11.48
N ARG A 106 12.22 -8.63 -11.66
CA ARG A 106 13.05 -7.63 -10.97
C ARG A 106 12.81 -6.23 -11.53
N SER A 107 12.86 -5.23 -10.65
CA SER A 107 12.83 -3.81 -11.00
C SER A 107 13.76 -3.03 -10.08
N ASN A 108 14.26 -1.88 -10.54
CA ASN A 108 15.04 -0.94 -9.74
C ASN A 108 14.17 -0.21 -8.71
N PHE A 109 12.85 -0.26 -8.87
CA PHE A 109 11.88 0.32 -7.96
C PHE A 109 11.04 -0.80 -7.34
N VAL A 110 10.93 -0.78 -6.01
CA VAL A 110 10.05 -1.67 -5.25
C VAL A 110 8.96 -0.80 -4.67
N TYR A 111 7.72 -1.05 -5.09
CA TYR A 111 6.58 -0.28 -4.63
C TYR A 111 6.30 -0.50 -3.15
N ILE A 112 5.99 0.60 -2.47
CA ILE A 112 5.39 0.67 -1.15
C ILE A 112 4.33 1.80 -1.25
N PRO A 113 3.17 1.70 -0.56
CA PRO A 113 2.17 2.78 -0.55
C PRO A 113 2.79 4.15 -0.30
N ARG A 114 2.35 5.16 -1.07
CA ARG A 114 3.05 6.45 -1.17
C ARG A 114 3.35 7.09 0.19
N ASP A 115 2.41 7.02 1.11
CA ASP A 115 2.52 7.66 2.44
C ASP A 115 3.53 6.94 3.37
N GLU A 116 3.89 5.69 3.06
CA GLU A 116 4.91 4.91 3.77
C GLU A 116 6.34 5.19 3.24
N SER A 117 6.44 5.89 2.10
CA SER A 117 7.73 6.30 1.54
C SER A 117 8.24 7.58 2.21
N PHE A 118 9.55 7.63 2.52
CA PHE A 118 10.13 8.82 3.11
C PHE A 118 10.13 10.01 2.14
N GLY A 119 9.76 11.18 2.64
CA GLY A 119 9.98 12.44 1.94
C GLY A 119 11.46 12.78 1.82
N HIS A 120 11.83 13.59 0.83
CA HIS A 120 13.22 13.87 0.44
C HIS A 120 14.13 14.33 1.59
N LEU A 121 13.69 15.29 2.41
CA LEU A 121 14.47 15.80 3.54
C LEU A 121 14.70 14.74 4.63
N LYS A 122 13.71 13.87 4.86
CA LYS A 122 13.84 12.78 5.83
C LYS A 122 14.73 11.67 5.28
N LEU A 123 14.65 11.39 3.99
CA LEU A 123 15.43 10.34 3.33
C LEU A 123 16.94 10.64 3.40
N SER A 124 17.36 11.90 3.25
CA SER A 124 18.78 12.26 3.39
C SER A 124 19.34 11.91 4.76
N ASP A 125 18.56 12.06 5.84
CA ASP A 125 19.03 11.74 7.20
C ASP A 125 19.34 10.24 7.37
N PHE A 126 18.64 9.37 6.62
CA PHE A 126 18.88 7.92 6.63
C PHE A 126 20.01 7.50 5.68
N LEU A 127 20.16 8.16 4.53
CA LEU A 127 21.16 7.82 3.51
C LEU A 127 22.57 8.29 3.85
N VAL A 128 22.74 9.24 4.79
CA VAL A 128 24.07 9.71 5.23
C VAL A 128 24.91 8.58 5.87
N TYR A 129 24.31 7.44 6.21
CA TYR A 129 24.98 6.28 6.81
C TYR A 129 25.17 5.07 5.88
N THR A 130 24.91 5.20 4.58
CA THR A 130 25.11 4.14 3.56
C THR A 130 26.13 4.56 2.52
#